data_AF-A0A8S3YVU8-F1
#
_entry.id   AF-A0A8S3YVU8-F1
#
_cell.length_a   1.000
_cell.length_b   1.000
_cell.length_c   1.000
_cell.angle_alpha   90.00
_cell.angle_beta   90.00
_cell.angle_gamma   90.00
#
_symmetry.space_group_name_H-M   'P 1'
#
loop_
_entity.id
_entity.type
_entity.pdbx_description
1 polymer ?
#
loop_
_entity_poly.entity_id
_entity_poly.type
_entity_poly.pdbx_seq_one_letter_code
_entity_poly.pdbx_strand_id
1 'polypeptide(L)'
;DKDYYQLKTYELNPTKQNIDDYSWRLKDAASKARVFILLIEDKILRDVILEAHSLGYATSGEFVFIVIIGITDVPNDKKIWKAGQDTDETVRQALAHALFPYVNDSWGTLPPNLSREIKDRASRDYSFNTNKEPDASLARYYDAVSMYATVVNETIAEGGNPYDGLAITKRIWNRTFPGLLERVTVNEVGDSDSDVMISAINPTTQKLQQYALLDSETKSLIFLQNKPFPWPLNNGISPADEPVCGYMRDRCSDKEHTEIMRGVGGFFAVVTVVGLVVSAVMFRRWKKFSNKDLWWWKIAYADLILTDRKFLRSMPSFNSK
;
A
#
# COMPACT_ATOMS: atom_id res chain seq x y z
N ASP A 1 -20.74 -11.50 -3.97
CA ASP A 1 -19.27 -11.57 -3.85
C ASP A 1 -18.73 -10.27 -3.31
N LYS A 2 -17.98 -10.34 -2.21
CA LYS A 2 -17.37 -9.17 -1.57
C LYS A 2 -15.93 -9.09 -2.06
N ASP A 3 -15.58 -8.02 -2.76
CA ASP A 3 -14.20 -7.66 -3.02
C ASP A 3 -13.52 -7.37 -1.67
N TYR A 4 -12.77 -8.34 -1.13
CA TYR A 4 -12.11 -8.21 0.17
C TYR A 4 -10.91 -7.24 0.15
N TYR A 5 -10.48 -6.79 -1.03
CA TYR A 5 -9.31 -5.93 -1.20
C TYR A 5 -9.59 -4.80 -2.20
N GLN A 6 -9.08 -3.60 -1.91
CA GLN A 6 -9.10 -2.48 -2.85
C GLN A 6 -7.73 -2.33 -3.50
N LEU A 7 -7.70 -2.29 -4.84
CA LEU A 7 -6.48 -2.09 -5.60
C LEU A 7 -6.32 -0.61 -5.99
N LYS A 8 -5.15 -0.05 -5.74
CA LYS A 8 -4.75 1.26 -6.25
C LYS A 8 -3.53 1.11 -7.15
N THR A 9 -3.69 1.44 -8.43
CA THR A 9 -2.64 1.32 -9.45
C THR A 9 -1.88 2.64 -9.60
N TYR A 10 -0.56 2.52 -9.76
CA TYR A 10 0.35 3.61 -10.09
C TYR A 10 1.14 3.24 -11.33
N GLU A 11 1.05 4.06 -12.38
CA GLU A 11 1.85 3.87 -13.59
C GLU A 11 3.18 4.61 -13.45
N LEU A 12 4.28 3.90 -13.67
CA LEU A 12 5.62 4.47 -13.73
C LEU A 12 5.97 4.77 -15.19
N ASN A 13 6.47 5.97 -15.46
CA ASN A 13 6.90 6.32 -16.81
C ASN A 13 8.40 5.99 -16.98
N PRO A 14 8.77 4.95 -17.75
CA PRO A 14 10.15 4.51 -17.89
C PRO A 14 11.06 5.58 -18.56
N THR A 15 10.47 6.52 -19.31
CA THR A 15 11.23 7.59 -19.99
C THR A 15 11.55 8.79 -19.09
N LYS A 16 10.86 8.90 -17.95
CA LYS A 16 11.08 9.93 -16.94
C LYS A 16 11.51 9.25 -15.64
N GLN A 17 12.71 8.67 -15.64
CA GLN A 17 13.38 8.18 -14.43
C GLN A 17 13.72 9.35 -13.51
N ASN A 18 12.71 9.98 -12.91
CA ASN A 18 12.88 10.99 -11.91
C ASN A 18 12.62 10.35 -10.54
N ILE A 19 13.63 10.34 -9.67
CA ILE A 19 13.56 9.79 -8.31
C ILE A 19 12.39 10.38 -7.53
N ASP A 20 12.09 11.67 -7.77
CA ASP A 20 10.93 12.35 -7.17
C ASP A 20 9.60 11.64 -7.50
N ASP A 21 9.47 11.02 -8.68
CA ASP A 21 8.25 10.30 -9.10
C ASP A 21 8.01 9.02 -8.28
N TYR A 22 9.07 8.31 -7.87
CA TYR A 22 8.92 7.11 -7.05
C TYR A 22 8.56 7.47 -5.60
N SER A 23 9.18 8.52 -5.05
CA SER A 23 9.02 8.90 -3.65
C SER A 23 7.58 9.20 -3.26
N TRP A 24 6.88 10.04 -4.05
CA TRP A 24 5.50 10.42 -3.73
C TRP A 24 4.54 9.25 -3.89
N ARG A 25 4.75 8.37 -4.88
CA ARG A 25 3.94 7.16 -5.10
C ARG A 25 4.08 6.17 -3.96
N LEU A 26 5.31 5.91 -3.52
CA LEU A 26 5.58 5.04 -2.38
C LEU A 26 4.97 5.59 -1.09
N LYS A 27 5.08 6.90 -0.84
CA LYS A 27 4.43 7.56 0.31
C LYS A 27 2.90 7.46 0.25
N ASP A 28 2.32 7.73 -0.91
CA ASP A 28 0.88 7.65 -1.11
C ASP A 28 0.36 6.21 -0.98
N ALA A 29 1.09 5.22 -1.51
CA ALA A 29 0.79 3.81 -1.34
C ALA A 29 0.92 3.36 0.12
N ALA A 30 1.99 3.77 0.82
CA ALA A 30 2.21 3.44 2.23
C ALA A 30 1.14 4.02 3.17
N SER A 31 0.46 5.09 2.76
CA SER A 31 -0.68 5.64 3.49
C SER A 31 -1.96 4.82 3.37
N LYS A 32 -2.01 3.82 2.46
CA LYS A 32 -3.23 3.05 2.14
C LYS A 32 -3.04 1.53 2.20
N ALA A 33 -1.81 1.04 2.07
CA ALA A 33 -1.51 -0.37 1.98
C ALA A 33 -0.20 -0.74 2.68
N ARG A 34 -0.07 -2.01 3.05
CA ARG A 34 1.17 -2.66 3.50
C ARG A 34 1.72 -3.68 2.50
N VAL A 35 0.93 -4.08 1.50
CA VAL A 35 1.36 -5.00 0.43
C VAL A 35 1.50 -4.21 -0.86
N PHE A 36 2.69 -4.20 -1.44
CA PHE A 36 2.99 -3.55 -2.72
C PHE A 36 3.24 -4.60 -3.79
N ILE A 37 2.47 -4.56 -4.87
CA ILE A 37 2.66 -5.42 -6.04
C ILE A 37 3.41 -4.61 -7.10
N LEU A 38 4.62 -5.05 -7.43
CA LEU A 38 5.50 -4.41 -8.39
C LEU A 38 5.50 -5.20 -9.71
N LEU A 39 4.90 -4.61 -10.73
CA LEU A 39 4.91 -5.09 -12.13
C LEU A 39 5.84 -4.19 -12.93
N ILE A 40 7.15 -4.45 -12.88
CA ILE A 40 8.18 -3.54 -13.39
C ILE A 40 9.34 -4.32 -14.01
N GLU A 41 10.05 -3.67 -14.94
CA GLU A 41 11.29 -4.20 -15.51
C GLU A 41 12.44 -4.17 -14.49
N ASP A 42 13.41 -5.08 -14.64
CA ASP A 42 14.59 -5.24 -13.79
C ASP A 42 15.33 -3.92 -13.55
N LYS A 43 15.41 -3.07 -14.59
CA LYS A 43 16.11 -1.78 -14.53
C LYS A 43 15.43 -0.78 -13.59
N ILE A 44 14.11 -0.82 -13.50
CA ILE A 44 13.32 0.11 -12.67
C ILE A 44 13.20 -0.42 -11.24
N LEU A 45 13.19 -1.75 -11.07
CA LEU A 45 13.11 -2.40 -9.77
C LEU A 45 14.14 -1.87 -8.78
N ARG A 46 15.39 -1.74 -9.22
CA ARG A 46 16.47 -1.28 -8.35
C ARG A 46 16.20 0.11 -7.78
N ASP A 47 15.81 1.06 -8.63
CA ASP A 47 15.57 2.44 -8.22
C ASP A 47 14.39 2.55 -7.25
N VAL A 48 13.30 1.81 -7.54
CA VAL A 48 12.11 1.78 -6.68
C VAL A 48 12.44 1.18 -5.31
N ILE A 49 13.21 0.11 -5.26
CA ILE A 49 13.59 -0.56 -4.02
C ILE A 49 14.58 0.28 -3.20
N LEU A 50 15.52 0.97 -3.86
CA LEU A 50 16.43 1.90 -3.19
C LEU A 50 15.67 3.08 -2.58
N GLU A 51 14.67 3.62 -3.28
CA GLU A 51 13.81 4.66 -2.72
C GLU A 51 12.91 4.13 -1.60
N ALA A 52 12.35 2.92 -1.74
CA ALA A 52 11.61 2.28 -0.66
C ALA A 52 12.48 2.02 0.58
N HIS A 53 13.76 1.70 0.38
CA HIS A 53 14.75 1.59 1.46
C HIS A 53 15.06 2.94 2.09
N SER A 54 15.24 4.01 1.30
CA SER A 54 15.50 5.37 1.81
C SER A 54 14.34 5.90 2.66
N LEU A 55 13.10 5.51 2.31
CA LEU A 55 11.87 5.84 3.04
C LEU A 55 11.58 4.91 4.25
N GLY A 56 12.38 3.86 4.45
CA GLY A 56 12.21 2.89 5.55
C GLY A 56 11.11 1.84 5.32
N TYR A 57 10.45 1.84 4.17
CA TYR A 57 9.40 0.87 3.86
C TYR A 57 9.98 -0.54 3.64
N ALA A 58 11.17 -0.65 3.07
CA ALA A 58 11.83 -1.92 2.82
C ALA A 58 12.60 -2.50 4.03
N THR A 59 12.74 -1.75 5.13
CA THR A 59 13.54 -2.13 6.30
C THR A 59 12.77 -2.17 7.62
N SER A 60 11.56 -1.60 7.65
CA SER A 60 10.71 -1.58 8.85
C SER A 60 10.13 -2.94 9.24
N GLY A 61 10.03 -3.88 8.29
CA GLY A 61 9.30 -5.14 8.48
C GLY A 61 7.78 -4.99 8.44
N GLU A 62 7.26 -3.78 8.18
CA GLU A 62 5.82 -3.55 8.06
C GLU A 62 5.28 -3.82 6.65
N PHE A 63 6.13 -3.76 5.62
CA PHE A 63 5.70 -3.83 4.22
C PHE A 63 6.16 -5.12 3.53
N VAL A 64 5.31 -5.65 2.66
CA VAL A 64 5.61 -6.79 1.78
C VAL A 64 5.67 -6.31 0.35
N PHE A 65 6.72 -6.71 -0.37
CA PHE A 65 6.86 -6.45 -1.81
C PHE A 65 6.63 -7.75 -2.58
N ILE A 66 5.60 -7.79 -3.43
CA ILE A 66 5.39 -8.87 -4.39
C ILE A 66 5.94 -8.39 -5.73
N VAL A 67 7.08 -8.93 -6.14
CA VAL A 67 7.84 -8.44 -7.30
C VAL A 67 7.73 -9.43 -8.45
N ILE A 68 7.06 -8.99 -9.52
CA ILE A 68 6.86 -9.78 -10.74
C ILE A 68 7.81 -9.24 -11.81
N ILE A 69 8.87 -9.98 -12.09
CA ILE A 69 9.94 -9.63 -13.03
C ILE A 69 9.82 -10.54 -14.26
N GLY A 70 8.86 -10.24 -15.14
CA GLY A 70 8.51 -11.12 -16.24
C GLY A 70 7.83 -12.40 -15.74
N ILE A 71 6.58 -12.63 -16.13
CA ILE A 71 5.76 -13.73 -15.59
C ILE A 71 6.37 -15.12 -15.87
N THR A 72 7.18 -15.25 -16.91
CA THR A 72 7.81 -16.51 -17.33
C THR A 72 9.29 -16.62 -16.97
N ASP A 73 9.90 -15.57 -16.42
CA ASP A 73 11.33 -15.58 -16.15
C ASP A 73 11.59 -16.10 -14.75
N VAL A 74 12.32 -17.22 -14.63
CA VAL A 74 12.82 -17.69 -13.33
C VAL A 74 13.63 -16.55 -12.69
N PRO A 75 13.18 -16.01 -11.55
CA PRO A 75 13.90 -14.93 -10.90
C PRO A 75 15.26 -15.45 -10.43
N ASN A 76 16.32 -14.67 -10.61
CA ASN A 76 17.67 -15.06 -10.22
C ASN A 76 18.43 -13.90 -9.60
N ASP A 77 19.40 -14.24 -8.75
CA ASP A 77 20.17 -13.25 -7.97
C ASP A 77 20.77 -12.12 -8.84
N LYS A 78 21.23 -12.45 -10.06
CA LYS A 78 21.86 -11.50 -10.99
C LYS A 78 20.87 -10.50 -11.60
N LYS A 79 19.64 -10.94 -11.87
CA LYS A 79 18.57 -10.08 -12.38
C LYS A 79 17.99 -9.20 -11.27
N ILE A 80 17.88 -9.73 -10.06
CA ILE A 80 17.14 -9.05 -8.99
C ILE A 80 17.99 -8.00 -8.25
N TRP A 81 19.18 -8.35 -7.75
CA TRP A 81 19.97 -7.42 -6.92
C TRP A 81 21.46 -7.36 -7.25
N LYS A 82 22.04 -8.41 -7.85
CA LYS A 82 23.49 -8.52 -8.08
C LYS A 82 23.89 -7.89 -9.42
N ALA A 83 23.86 -6.56 -9.46
CA ALA A 83 24.20 -5.75 -10.62
C ALA A 83 25.70 -5.37 -10.69
N GLY A 84 26.50 -5.75 -9.69
CA GLY A 84 27.92 -5.36 -9.61
C GLY A 84 28.11 -3.91 -9.18
N GLN A 85 27.14 -3.33 -8.46
CA GLN A 85 27.19 -1.97 -7.95
C GLN A 85 27.35 -1.97 -6.42
N ASP A 86 27.87 -0.89 -5.85
CA ASP A 86 28.08 -0.75 -4.39
C ASP A 86 26.78 -0.88 -3.58
N THR A 87 25.64 -0.60 -4.20
CA THR A 87 24.31 -0.70 -3.59
C THR A 87 23.71 -2.12 -3.62
N ASP A 88 24.41 -3.12 -4.15
CA ASP A 88 23.89 -4.49 -4.29
C ASP A 88 23.45 -5.09 -2.95
N GLU A 89 24.24 -4.87 -1.90
CA GLU A 89 23.93 -5.36 -0.56
C GLU A 89 22.72 -4.63 0.05
N THR A 90 22.61 -3.32 -0.17
CA THR A 90 21.45 -2.52 0.25
C THR A 90 20.17 -3.01 -0.42
N VAL A 91 20.22 -3.27 -1.73
CA VAL A 91 19.06 -3.79 -2.48
C VAL A 91 18.67 -5.18 -2.00
N ARG A 92 19.65 -6.07 -1.78
CA ARG A 92 19.41 -7.40 -1.24
C ARG A 92 18.73 -7.35 0.14
N GLN A 93 19.18 -6.46 1.01
CA GLN A 93 18.59 -6.26 2.34
C GLN A 93 17.16 -5.68 2.25
N ALA A 94 16.94 -4.71 1.36
CA ALA A 94 15.62 -4.14 1.10
C ALA A 94 14.62 -5.17 0.54
N LEU A 95 15.11 -6.16 -0.21
CA LEU A 95 14.30 -7.26 -0.75
C LEU A 95 14.15 -8.45 0.21
N ALA A 96 14.59 -8.34 1.46
CA ALA A 96 14.53 -9.45 2.41
C ALA A 96 13.10 -9.93 2.71
N HIS A 97 12.10 -9.05 2.57
CA HIS A 97 10.66 -9.35 2.70
C HIS A 97 9.95 -9.47 1.35
N ALA A 98 10.70 -9.49 0.24
CA ALA A 98 10.12 -9.58 -1.08
C ALA A 98 9.78 -11.03 -1.46
N LEU A 99 8.63 -11.18 -2.13
CA LEU A 99 8.17 -12.41 -2.75
C LEU A 99 8.27 -12.27 -4.27
N PHE A 100 8.74 -13.31 -4.93
CA PHE A 100 8.94 -13.34 -6.39
C PHE A 100 8.10 -14.46 -6.97
N PRO A 101 6.81 -14.20 -7.28
CA PRO A 101 5.99 -15.15 -8.00
C PRO A 101 6.36 -15.17 -9.50
N TYR A 102 6.40 -16.37 -10.07
CA TYR A 102 6.61 -16.61 -11.49
C TYR A 102 5.86 -17.89 -11.88
N VAL A 103 5.46 -17.99 -13.14
CA VAL A 103 4.87 -19.25 -13.65
C VAL A 103 5.91 -20.33 -13.43
N ASN A 104 5.50 -21.42 -12.77
CA ASN A 104 6.37 -22.55 -12.51
C ASN A 104 6.73 -23.19 -13.85
N ASP A 105 7.81 -22.71 -14.43
CA ASP A 105 8.36 -23.14 -15.71
C ASP A 105 9.50 -24.13 -15.45
N SER A 106 9.42 -24.91 -14.37
CA SER A 106 10.28 -26.07 -14.15
C SER A 106 9.93 -27.21 -15.12
N TRP A 107 9.80 -26.84 -16.40
CA TRP A 107 9.91 -27.72 -17.54
C TRP A 107 11.22 -28.46 -17.35
N GLY A 108 11.11 -29.76 -17.08
CA GLY A 108 12.28 -30.62 -17.08
C GLY A 108 13.01 -30.53 -18.42
N THR A 109 14.06 -31.29 -18.57
CA THR A 109 14.71 -31.38 -19.89
C THR A 109 13.78 -32.09 -20.87
N LEU A 110 13.66 -31.54 -22.08
CA LEU A 110 13.00 -32.25 -23.18
C LEU A 110 13.57 -33.67 -23.33
N PRO A 111 12.72 -34.66 -23.67
CA PRO A 111 13.17 -36.01 -23.91
C PRO A 111 14.35 -36.03 -24.91
N PRO A 112 15.46 -36.75 -24.63
CA PRO A 112 16.67 -36.67 -25.47
C PRO A 112 16.44 -37.00 -26.94
N ASN A 113 15.49 -37.89 -27.24
CA ASN A 113 15.13 -38.24 -28.61
C ASN A 113 14.43 -37.08 -29.33
N LEU A 114 13.52 -36.39 -28.64
CA LEU A 114 12.85 -35.21 -29.20
C LEU A 114 13.84 -34.07 -29.40
N SER A 115 14.73 -33.81 -28.43
CA SER A 115 15.77 -32.79 -28.56
C SER A 115 16.68 -33.05 -29.77
N ARG A 116 17.02 -34.32 -30.04
CA ARG A 116 17.78 -34.71 -31.23
C ARG A 116 16.99 -34.46 -32.50
N GLU A 117 15.73 -34.90 -32.56
CA GLU A 117 14.87 -34.69 -33.73
C GLU A 117 14.67 -33.21 -34.04
N ILE A 118 14.48 -32.36 -33.02
CA ILE A 118 14.37 -30.91 -33.20
C ILE A 118 15.64 -30.35 -33.87
N LYS A 119 16.84 -30.74 -33.41
CA LYS A 119 18.11 -30.28 -34.01
C LYS A 119 18.26 -30.77 -35.45
N ASP A 120 17.94 -32.04 -35.70
CA ASP A 120 18.06 -32.63 -37.03
C ASP A 120 17.11 -31.95 -38.03
N ARG A 121 15.85 -31.70 -37.63
CA ARG A 121 14.88 -30.97 -38.46
C ARG A 121 15.22 -29.50 -38.61
N ALA A 122 15.71 -28.83 -37.56
CA ALA A 122 16.15 -27.44 -37.65
C ALA A 122 17.28 -27.28 -38.68
N SER A 123 18.22 -28.21 -38.69
CA SER A 123 19.30 -28.28 -39.69
C SER A 123 18.75 -28.51 -41.10
N ARG A 124 17.96 -29.58 -41.27
CA ARG A 124 17.49 -30.05 -42.59
C ARG A 124 16.48 -29.11 -43.23
N ASP A 125 15.48 -28.66 -42.47
CA ASP A 125 14.30 -27.97 -43.00
C ASP A 125 14.46 -26.44 -42.96
N TYR A 126 15.32 -25.92 -42.09
CA TYR A 126 15.48 -24.48 -41.85
C TYR A 126 16.93 -23.99 -41.97
N SER A 127 17.88 -24.86 -42.32
CA SER A 127 19.32 -24.52 -42.37
C SER A 127 19.86 -23.92 -41.06
N PHE A 128 19.23 -24.25 -39.93
CA PHE A 128 19.61 -23.76 -38.61
C PHE A 128 20.40 -24.83 -37.84
N ASN A 129 21.73 -24.66 -37.83
CA ASN A 129 22.64 -25.55 -37.13
C ASN A 129 23.02 -24.96 -35.75
N THR A 130 22.70 -25.68 -34.68
CA THR A 130 23.06 -25.28 -33.31
C THR A 130 23.48 -26.48 -32.49
N ASN A 131 24.47 -26.28 -31.62
CA ASN A 131 24.86 -27.24 -30.59
C ASN A 131 24.15 -27.00 -29.26
N LYS A 132 23.36 -25.91 -29.15
CA LYS A 132 22.60 -25.62 -27.94
C LYS A 132 21.43 -26.60 -27.83
N GLU A 133 21.14 -27.02 -26.61
CA GLU A 133 19.91 -27.78 -26.35
C GLU A 133 18.69 -26.91 -26.65
N PRO A 134 17.61 -27.47 -27.22
CA PRO A 134 16.39 -26.73 -27.45
C PRO A 134 15.77 -26.31 -26.11
N ASP A 135 15.15 -25.14 -26.12
CA ASP A 135 14.47 -24.61 -24.95
C ASP A 135 13.27 -25.49 -24.59
N ALA A 136 13.09 -25.79 -23.30
CA ALA A 136 12.02 -26.65 -22.83
C ALA A 136 10.62 -26.05 -23.07
N SER A 137 10.51 -24.72 -23.24
CA SER A 137 9.28 -24.05 -23.65
C SER A 137 8.73 -24.54 -24.99
N LEU A 138 9.56 -25.18 -25.83
CA LEU A 138 9.10 -25.83 -27.07
C LEU A 138 8.07 -26.95 -26.81
N ALA A 139 8.05 -27.53 -25.61
CA ALA A 139 7.04 -28.50 -25.20
C ALA A 139 5.62 -27.93 -25.34
N ARG A 140 5.39 -26.64 -25.04
CA ARG A 140 4.06 -26.01 -25.15
C ARG A 140 3.52 -26.00 -26.57
N TYR A 141 4.39 -25.82 -27.57
CA TYR A 141 3.99 -25.88 -28.98
C TYR A 141 3.67 -27.31 -29.40
N TYR A 142 4.45 -28.28 -28.91
CA TYR A 142 4.18 -29.69 -29.12
C TYR A 142 2.82 -30.08 -28.51
N ASP A 143 2.55 -29.63 -27.29
CA ASP A 143 1.31 -29.90 -26.57
C ASP A 143 0.11 -29.23 -27.24
N ALA A 144 0.23 -27.97 -27.68
CA ALA A 144 -0.82 -27.29 -28.40
C ALA A 144 -1.27 -28.04 -29.67
N VAL A 145 -0.32 -28.53 -30.47
CA VAL A 145 -0.62 -29.31 -31.67
C VAL A 145 -1.20 -30.68 -31.31
N SER A 146 -0.65 -31.34 -30.27
CA SER A 146 -1.12 -32.65 -29.82
C SER A 146 -2.55 -32.59 -29.29
N MET A 147 -2.86 -31.61 -28.44
CA MET A 147 -4.21 -31.35 -27.93
C MET A 147 -5.21 -31.10 -29.06
N TYR A 148 -4.85 -30.24 -30.01
CA TYR A 148 -5.68 -29.98 -31.18
C TYR A 148 -5.93 -31.25 -31.99
N ALA A 149 -4.88 -32.03 -32.29
CA ALA A 149 -4.99 -33.27 -33.04
C ALA A 149 -5.87 -34.31 -32.33
N THR A 150 -5.76 -34.43 -31.00
CA THR A 150 -6.62 -35.29 -30.18
C THR A 150 -8.09 -34.92 -30.35
N VAL A 151 -8.43 -33.64 -30.19
CA VAL A 151 -9.84 -33.19 -30.27
C VAL A 151 -10.39 -33.27 -31.70
N VAL A 152 -9.57 -33.02 -32.72
CA VAL A 152 -9.97 -33.21 -34.12
C VAL A 152 -10.24 -34.69 -34.40
N ASN A 153 -9.38 -35.59 -33.93
CA ASN A 153 -9.55 -37.02 -34.12
C ASN A 153 -10.83 -37.54 -33.44
N GLU A 154 -11.11 -37.10 -32.21
CA GLU A 154 -12.37 -37.36 -31.50
C GLU A 154 -13.58 -36.83 -32.28
N THR A 155 -13.48 -35.59 -32.78
CA THR A 155 -14.53 -34.96 -33.59
C THR A 155 -14.86 -35.77 -34.84
N ILE A 156 -13.85 -36.29 -35.54
CA ILE A 156 -14.03 -37.13 -36.73
C ILE A 156 -14.65 -38.48 -36.35
N ALA A 157 -14.18 -39.12 -35.26
CA ALA A 157 -14.69 -40.39 -34.78
C ALA A 157 -16.19 -40.33 -34.41
N GLU A 158 -16.64 -39.18 -33.92
CA GLU A 158 -18.04 -38.90 -33.59
C GLU A 158 -18.89 -38.46 -34.82
N GLY A 159 -18.32 -38.42 -36.03
CA GLY A 159 -19.00 -37.98 -37.24
C GLY A 159 -19.20 -36.46 -37.35
N GLY A 160 -18.46 -35.67 -36.55
CA GLY A 160 -18.47 -34.22 -36.58
C GLY A 160 -17.65 -33.63 -37.74
N ASN A 161 -17.79 -32.33 -37.95
CA ASN A 161 -17.05 -31.60 -38.98
C ASN A 161 -15.66 -31.15 -38.46
N PRO A 162 -14.54 -31.66 -38.98
CA PRO A 162 -13.20 -31.23 -38.57
C PRO A 162 -12.86 -29.81 -39.02
N TYR A 163 -13.68 -29.17 -39.84
CA TYR A 163 -13.54 -27.78 -40.26
C TYR A 163 -14.36 -26.80 -39.41
N ASP A 164 -15.15 -27.30 -38.45
CA ASP A 164 -15.85 -26.44 -37.48
C ASP A 164 -14.91 -26.11 -36.31
N GLY A 165 -14.10 -25.07 -36.50
CA GLY A 165 -13.11 -24.63 -35.52
C GLY A 165 -13.73 -24.24 -34.17
N LEU A 166 -14.93 -23.65 -34.17
CA LEU A 166 -15.59 -23.26 -32.92
C LEU A 166 -16.02 -24.50 -32.11
N ALA A 167 -16.59 -25.50 -32.78
CA ALA A 167 -16.95 -26.75 -32.13
C ALA A 167 -15.71 -27.49 -31.57
N ILE A 168 -14.60 -27.49 -32.32
CA ILE A 168 -13.32 -28.06 -31.86
C ILE A 168 -12.78 -27.29 -30.65
N THR A 169 -12.70 -25.96 -30.72
CA THR A 169 -12.19 -25.15 -29.61
C THR A 169 -13.01 -25.32 -28.35
N LYS A 170 -14.34 -25.38 -28.44
CA LYS A 170 -15.20 -25.61 -27.26
C LYS A 170 -14.98 -26.99 -26.61
N ARG A 171 -14.55 -28.00 -27.37
CA ARG A 171 -14.18 -29.32 -26.84
C ARG A 171 -12.80 -29.33 -26.17
N ILE A 172 -11.98 -28.30 -26.40
CA ILE A 172 -10.68 -28.12 -25.72
C ILE A 172 -10.86 -27.49 -24.34
N TRP A 173 -11.86 -26.62 -24.16
CA TRP A 173 -12.08 -25.89 -22.91
C TRP A 173 -12.54 -26.80 -21.77
N ASN A 174 -12.25 -26.38 -20.53
CA ASN A 174 -12.57 -27.10 -19.31
C ASN A 174 -12.10 -28.58 -19.35
N ARG A 175 -10.89 -28.81 -19.84
CA ARG A 175 -10.33 -30.15 -20.04
C ARG A 175 -8.84 -30.18 -19.75
N THR A 176 -8.40 -31.30 -19.18
CA THR A 176 -6.98 -31.61 -18.96
C THR A 176 -6.49 -32.62 -19.98
N PHE A 177 -5.31 -32.36 -20.55
CA PHE A 177 -4.64 -33.19 -21.54
C PHE A 177 -3.32 -33.72 -20.99
N PRO A 178 -2.88 -34.92 -21.41
CA PRO A 178 -1.51 -35.37 -21.17
C PRO A 178 -0.57 -34.54 -22.05
N GLY A 179 0.19 -33.62 -21.46
CA GLY A 179 1.26 -32.91 -22.16
C GLY A 179 2.57 -33.69 -22.10
N LEU A 180 3.56 -33.21 -22.86
CA LEU A 180 4.85 -33.85 -23.06
C LEU A 180 5.68 -33.90 -21.76
N LEU A 181 5.68 -32.79 -21.01
CA LEU A 181 6.43 -32.64 -19.76
C LEU A 181 5.50 -32.68 -18.54
N GLU A 182 4.34 -32.05 -18.64
CA GLU A 182 3.33 -31.97 -17.58
C GLU A 182 1.92 -32.00 -18.17
N ARG A 183 0.91 -32.16 -17.33
CA ARG A 183 -0.49 -32.07 -17.78
C ARG A 183 -0.82 -30.63 -18.16
N VAL A 184 -1.60 -30.45 -19.21
CA VAL A 184 -2.09 -29.12 -19.63
C VAL A 184 -3.58 -29.05 -19.34
N THR A 185 -3.97 -28.14 -18.45
CA THR A 185 -5.39 -27.89 -18.15
C THR A 185 -5.81 -26.60 -18.84
N VAL A 186 -6.88 -26.66 -19.62
CA VAL A 186 -7.53 -25.49 -20.22
C VAL A 186 -8.79 -25.21 -19.44
N ASN A 187 -8.93 -24.00 -18.92
CA ASN A 187 -10.06 -23.60 -18.11
C ASN A 187 -11.33 -23.38 -18.95
N GLU A 188 -12.41 -22.99 -18.29
CA GLU A 188 -13.73 -22.80 -18.90
C GLU A 188 -13.82 -21.64 -19.91
N VAL A 189 -12.88 -20.69 -19.88
CA VAL A 189 -12.81 -19.56 -20.82
C VAL A 189 -11.77 -19.77 -21.93
N GLY A 190 -11.06 -20.90 -21.92
CA GLY A 190 -10.09 -21.26 -22.94
C GLY A 190 -8.64 -20.88 -22.66
N ASP A 191 -8.33 -20.43 -21.44
CA ASP A 191 -6.94 -20.14 -21.03
C ASP A 191 -6.28 -21.37 -20.43
N SER A 192 -4.97 -21.50 -20.62
CA SER A 192 -4.18 -22.51 -19.92
C SER A 192 -4.04 -22.13 -18.46
N ASP A 193 -4.45 -23.02 -17.57
CA ASP A 193 -4.05 -22.94 -16.17
C ASP A 193 -2.55 -23.27 -16.07
N SER A 194 -1.84 -22.58 -15.19
CA SER A 194 -0.42 -22.80 -14.93
C SER A 194 -0.13 -22.54 -13.46
N ASP A 195 0.63 -23.44 -12.86
CA ASP A 195 1.03 -23.29 -11.46
C ASP A 195 1.98 -22.10 -11.31
N VAL A 196 1.91 -21.42 -10.16
CA VAL A 196 2.78 -20.27 -9.86
C VAL A 196 3.73 -20.67 -8.73
N MET A 197 5.03 -20.60 -9.01
CA MET A 197 6.06 -20.79 -8.01
C MET A 197 6.34 -19.44 -7.33
N ILE A 198 6.44 -19.44 -6.00
CA ILE A 198 6.76 -18.26 -5.20
C ILE A 198 8.11 -18.48 -4.53
N SER A 199 9.06 -17.63 -4.92
CA SER A 199 10.41 -17.62 -4.37
C SER A 199 10.64 -16.44 -3.43
N ALA A 200 11.58 -16.58 -2.50
CA ALA A 200 12.01 -15.53 -1.59
C ALA A 200 13.50 -15.67 -1.27
N ILE A 201 14.12 -14.61 -0.73
CA ILE A 201 15.53 -14.63 -0.34
C ILE A 201 15.67 -15.41 0.97
N ASN A 202 16.46 -16.48 0.96
CA ASN A 202 16.76 -17.22 2.17
C ASN A 202 17.73 -16.40 3.07
N PRO A 203 17.39 -16.14 4.34
CA PRO A 203 18.17 -15.24 5.20
C PRO A 203 19.56 -15.78 5.55
N THR A 204 19.74 -17.10 5.56
CA THR A 204 21.01 -17.76 5.89
C THR A 204 21.92 -17.85 4.67
N THR A 205 21.40 -18.33 3.54
CA THR A 205 22.19 -18.55 2.32
C THR A 205 22.32 -17.31 1.46
N GLN A 206 21.47 -16.29 1.70
CA GLN A 206 21.38 -15.04 0.94
C GLN A 206 21.13 -15.25 -0.56
N LYS A 207 20.48 -16.36 -0.90
CA LYS A 207 20.12 -16.74 -2.28
C LYS A 207 18.62 -16.86 -2.41
N LEU A 208 18.13 -16.68 -3.63
CA LEU A 208 16.74 -16.94 -3.94
C LEU A 208 16.43 -18.45 -3.82
N GLN A 209 15.32 -18.79 -3.16
CA GLN A 209 14.85 -20.16 -3.02
C GLN A 209 13.34 -20.22 -3.18
N GLN A 210 12.84 -21.38 -3.64
CA GLN A 210 11.42 -21.67 -3.77
C GLN A 210 10.81 -21.98 -2.40
N TYR A 211 9.66 -21.37 -2.09
CA TYR A 211 8.98 -21.54 -0.80
C TYR A 211 7.56 -22.08 -0.93
N ALA A 212 6.83 -21.72 -1.99
CA ALA A 212 5.45 -22.17 -2.15
C ALA A 212 5.07 -22.35 -3.61
N LEU A 213 4.17 -23.30 -3.87
CA LEU A 213 3.51 -23.54 -5.14
C LEU A 213 2.04 -23.15 -5.00
N LEU A 214 1.56 -22.24 -5.83
CA LEU A 214 0.13 -22.02 -6.03
C LEU A 214 -0.34 -22.98 -7.10
N ASP A 215 -1.05 -24.01 -6.68
CA ASP A 215 -1.63 -25.04 -7.54
C ASP A 215 -2.80 -24.43 -8.31
N SER A 216 -2.71 -24.49 -9.64
CA SER A 216 -3.69 -23.90 -10.54
C SER A 216 -5.00 -24.68 -10.62
N GLU A 217 -5.01 -25.98 -10.31
CA GLU A 217 -6.21 -26.82 -10.30
C GLU A 217 -6.98 -26.65 -8.99
N THR A 218 -6.29 -26.76 -7.85
CA THR A 218 -6.93 -26.66 -6.54
C THR A 218 -7.08 -25.22 -6.04
N LYS A 219 -6.43 -24.25 -6.71
CA LYS A 219 -6.30 -22.84 -6.29
C LYS A 219 -5.76 -22.71 -4.85
N SER A 220 -4.94 -23.67 -4.42
CA SER A 220 -4.40 -23.74 -3.06
C SER A 220 -2.91 -23.40 -3.03
N LEU A 221 -2.49 -22.73 -1.95
CA LEU A 221 -1.08 -22.39 -1.73
C LEU A 221 -0.41 -23.49 -0.90
N ILE A 222 0.54 -24.20 -1.51
CA ILE A 222 1.25 -25.35 -0.94
C ILE A 222 2.67 -24.92 -0.57
N PHE A 223 3.01 -24.93 0.72
CA PHE A 223 4.37 -24.62 1.17
C PHE A 223 5.33 -25.80 0.94
N LEU A 224 6.43 -25.55 0.24
CA LEU A 224 7.44 -26.54 -0.06
C LEU A 224 8.24 -26.88 1.20
N GLN A 225 8.49 -28.17 1.42
CA GLN A 225 9.25 -28.67 2.57
C GLN A 225 8.69 -28.22 3.93
N ASN A 226 7.39 -27.88 4.00
CA ASN A 226 6.73 -27.31 5.19
C ASN A 226 7.43 -26.05 5.74
N LYS A 227 8.07 -25.26 4.86
CA LYS A 227 8.74 -24.01 5.24
C LYS A 227 7.85 -22.82 4.90
N PRO A 228 7.42 -22.00 5.89
CA PRO A 228 6.73 -20.75 5.60
C PRO A 228 7.70 -19.77 4.93
N PHE A 229 7.15 -18.69 4.35
CA PHE A 229 7.96 -17.61 3.80
C PHE A 229 8.93 -17.04 4.84
N PRO A 230 10.16 -16.67 4.44
CA PRO A 230 11.13 -16.12 5.36
C PRO A 230 10.76 -14.66 5.64
N TRP A 231 10.34 -14.37 6.87
CA TRP A 231 10.09 -12.99 7.34
C TRP A 231 11.19 -12.54 8.33
N PRO A 232 12.41 -12.23 7.84
CA PRO A 232 13.59 -11.99 8.70
C PRO A 232 13.43 -10.85 9.70
N LEU A 233 12.81 -9.74 9.30
CA LEU A 233 12.60 -8.57 10.18
C LEU A 233 11.52 -8.78 11.27
N ASN A 234 10.71 -9.84 11.16
CA ASN A 234 9.55 -10.09 12.04
C ASN A 234 9.63 -11.44 12.75
N ASN A 235 10.84 -11.97 12.98
CA ASN A 235 11.04 -13.28 13.62
C ASN A 235 10.25 -14.43 12.96
N GLY A 236 10.09 -14.39 11.64
CA GLY A 236 9.36 -15.41 10.88
C GLY A 236 7.84 -15.23 10.84
N ILE A 237 7.30 -14.12 11.36
CA ILE A 237 5.88 -13.80 11.33
C ILE A 237 5.59 -12.84 10.16
N SER A 238 4.51 -13.09 9.41
CA SER A 238 4.11 -12.20 8.31
C SER A 238 3.76 -10.79 8.84
N PRO A 239 4.11 -9.71 8.12
CA PRO A 239 3.65 -8.38 8.46
C PRO A 239 2.11 -8.30 8.53
N ALA A 240 1.59 -7.41 9.37
CA ALA A 240 0.15 -7.13 9.41
C ALA A 240 -0.29 -6.35 8.16
N ASP A 241 -1.52 -6.60 7.71
CA ASP A 241 -2.14 -5.92 6.56
C ASP A 241 -2.54 -4.48 6.87
N GLU A 242 -2.71 -4.14 8.15
CA GLU A 242 -2.96 -2.77 8.63
C GLU A 242 -1.94 -2.36 9.70
N PRO A 243 -1.57 -1.07 9.76
CA PRO A 243 -0.81 -0.53 10.88
C PRO A 243 -1.60 -0.68 12.19
N VAL A 244 -0.89 -0.88 13.30
CA VAL A 244 -1.49 -1.02 14.66
C VAL A 244 -2.45 0.13 14.97
N CYS A 245 -2.08 1.35 14.59
CA CYS A 245 -2.88 2.55 14.84
C CYS A 245 -3.95 2.86 13.78
N GLY A 246 -4.11 2.01 12.77
CA GLY A 246 -4.91 2.31 11.58
C GLY A 246 -4.21 3.30 10.64
N TYR A 247 -4.63 3.32 9.38
CA TYR A 247 -4.05 4.22 8.36
C TYR A 247 -4.23 5.71 8.68
N MET A 248 -5.32 6.06 9.38
CA MET A 248 -5.61 7.43 9.81
C MET A 248 -5.18 7.74 11.24
N ARG A 249 -4.46 6.81 11.92
CA ARG A 249 -4.09 6.90 13.34
C ARG A 249 -5.28 7.03 14.31
N ASP A 250 -6.46 6.62 13.88
CA ASP A 250 -7.71 6.70 14.62
C ASP A 250 -7.73 5.77 15.84
N ARG A 251 -7.09 4.59 15.76
CA ARG A 251 -7.06 3.60 16.86
C ARG A 251 -6.13 3.99 18.00
N CYS A 252 -5.11 4.79 17.71
CA CYS A 252 -4.15 5.27 18.71
C CYS A 252 -4.45 6.70 19.14
N SER A 253 -5.61 7.29 18.79
CA SER A 253 -5.98 8.65 19.14
C SER A 253 -5.66 8.93 20.61
N ASP A 254 -4.67 9.78 20.83
CA ASP A 254 -4.13 10.08 22.14
C ASP A 254 -5.23 10.59 23.05
N LYS A 255 -5.41 9.93 24.19
CA LYS A 255 -6.24 10.40 25.30
C LYS A 255 -5.86 11.83 25.74
N GLU A 256 -4.70 12.36 25.32
CA GLU A 256 -4.23 13.72 25.61
C GLU A 256 -5.10 14.83 25.00
N HIS A 257 -5.54 14.72 23.75
CA HIS A 257 -6.31 15.81 23.13
C HIS A 257 -7.67 16.01 23.80
N THR A 258 -8.30 14.93 24.25
CA THR A 258 -9.58 14.96 24.97
C THR A 258 -9.41 15.58 26.36
N GLU A 259 -8.32 15.31 27.08
CA GLU A 259 -8.06 15.87 28.41
C GLU A 259 -7.70 17.37 28.36
N ILE A 260 -6.90 17.80 27.39
CA ILE A 260 -6.59 19.23 27.20
C ILE A 260 -7.87 20.00 26.82
N MET A 261 -8.69 19.46 25.91
CA MET A 261 -9.93 20.10 25.48
C MET A 261 -10.96 20.18 26.63
N ARG A 262 -11.00 19.17 27.50
CA ARG A 262 -11.83 19.16 28.72
C ARG A 262 -11.34 20.18 29.75
N GLY A 263 -10.03 20.35 29.90
CA GLY A 263 -9.43 21.38 30.76
C GLY A 263 -9.72 22.80 30.29
N VAL A 264 -9.59 23.06 28.98
CA VAL A 264 -9.89 24.38 28.38
C VAL A 264 -11.38 24.69 28.49
N GLY A 265 -12.26 23.72 28.19
CA GLY A 265 -13.71 23.88 28.35
C GLY A 265 -14.12 24.21 29.79
N GLY A 266 -13.49 23.56 30.78
CA GLY A 266 -13.72 23.85 32.20
C GLY A 266 -13.33 25.27 32.59
N PHE A 267 -12.19 25.78 32.10
CA PHE A 267 -11.74 27.14 32.38
C PHE A 267 -12.73 28.20 31.85
N PHE A 268 -13.18 28.06 30.60
CA PHE A 268 -14.15 28.99 30.00
C PHE A 268 -15.50 28.99 30.73
N ALA A 269 -15.96 27.83 31.20
CA ALA A 269 -17.18 27.73 31.97
C ALA A 269 -17.08 28.52 33.30
N VAL A 270 -15.97 28.38 34.03
CA VAL A 270 -15.73 29.11 35.29
C VAL A 270 -15.67 30.62 35.06
N VAL A 271 -14.92 31.07 34.04
CA VAL A 271 -14.82 32.50 33.70
C VAL A 271 -16.19 33.09 33.38
N THR A 272 -17.03 32.34 32.64
CA THR A 272 -18.38 32.79 32.29
C THR A 272 -19.27 32.92 33.53
N VAL A 273 -19.23 31.95 34.45
CA VAL A 273 -20.01 32.00 35.70
C VAL A 273 -19.55 33.17 36.57
N VAL A 274 -18.25 33.38 36.73
CA VAL A 274 -17.71 34.51 37.52
C VAL A 274 -18.11 35.84 36.88
N GLY A 275 -18.03 35.97 35.55
CA GLY A 275 -18.48 37.15 34.82
C GLY A 275 -19.96 37.47 35.05
N LEU A 276 -20.82 36.45 35.02
CA LEU A 276 -22.25 36.60 35.31
C LEU A 276 -22.51 37.05 36.76
N VAL A 277 -21.78 36.49 37.73
CA VAL A 277 -21.89 36.90 39.15
C VAL A 277 -21.46 38.35 39.34
N VAL A 278 -20.32 38.74 38.77
CA VAL A 278 -19.80 40.12 38.84
C VAL A 278 -20.79 41.10 38.18
N SER A 279 -21.31 40.75 37.00
CA SER A 279 -22.33 41.54 36.31
C SER A 279 -23.60 41.70 37.14
N ALA A 280 -24.08 40.63 37.77
CA ALA A 280 -25.24 40.69 38.65
C ALA A 280 -25.00 41.58 39.89
N VAL A 281 -23.80 41.53 40.48
CA VAL A 281 -23.42 42.40 41.61
C VAL A 281 -23.35 43.87 41.18
N MET A 282 -22.72 44.15 40.03
CA MET A 282 -22.66 45.49 39.44
C MET A 282 -24.05 46.03 39.16
N PHE A 283 -24.93 45.23 38.56
CA PHE A 283 -26.32 45.59 38.28
C PHE A 283 -27.11 45.88 39.56
N ARG A 284 -26.96 45.05 40.61
CA ARG A 284 -27.56 45.30 41.92
C ARG A 284 -27.06 46.61 42.56
N ARG A 285 -25.76 46.90 42.45
CA ARG A 285 -25.17 48.16 42.93
C ARG A 285 -25.68 49.37 42.15
N TRP A 286 -25.74 49.27 40.82
CA TRP A 286 -26.26 50.33 39.96
C TRP A 286 -27.73 50.63 40.26
N LYS A 287 -28.58 49.61 40.39
CA LYS A 287 -29.99 49.77 40.77
C LYS A 287 -30.14 50.45 42.14
N LYS A 288 -29.28 50.12 43.10
CA LYS A 288 -29.28 50.78 44.43
C LYS A 288 -28.83 52.24 44.37
N PHE A 289 -27.93 52.59 43.46
CA PHE A 289 -27.53 53.97 43.21
C PHE A 289 -28.60 54.77 42.45
N SER A 290 -29.32 54.14 41.52
CA SER A 290 -30.41 54.78 40.77
C SER A 290 -31.60 55.19 41.65
N ASN A 291 -31.79 54.54 42.80
CA ASN A 291 -32.83 54.90 43.78
C ASN A 291 -32.39 55.98 44.78
N LYS A 292 -31.19 56.58 44.63
CA LYS A 292 -30.83 57.79 45.36
C LYS A 292 -31.29 58.99 44.54
N ASP A 293 -32.38 59.61 44.98
CA ASP A 293 -33.01 60.76 44.34
C ASP A 293 -32.00 61.88 44.01
N LEU A 294 -31.80 62.13 42.71
CA LEU A 294 -30.99 63.22 42.17
C LEU A 294 -31.76 64.56 42.22
N TRP A 295 -32.34 64.90 43.38
CA TRP A 295 -33.10 66.15 43.58
C TRP A 295 -32.36 67.19 44.42
N TRP A 296 -31.04 67.03 44.59
CA TRP A 296 -30.18 67.92 45.38
C TRP A 296 -30.12 69.38 44.86
N TRP A 297 -30.60 69.63 43.64
CA TRP A 297 -30.64 70.95 42.98
C TRP A 297 -32.02 71.61 43.01
N LYS A 298 -33.06 70.97 43.57
CA LYS A 298 -34.36 71.60 43.79
C LYS A 298 -34.28 72.49 45.03
N ILE A 299 -34.03 73.77 44.83
CA ILE A 299 -34.11 74.79 45.89
C ILE A 299 -35.59 75.14 46.10
N ALA A 300 -36.07 75.04 47.33
CA ALA A 300 -37.42 75.44 47.68
C ALA A 300 -37.53 76.97 47.60
N TYR A 301 -38.59 77.47 46.95
CA TYR A 301 -38.74 78.92 46.70
C TYR A 301 -38.77 79.77 48.00
N ALA A 302 -39.09 79.16 49.14
CA ALA A 302 -39.08 79.80 50.46
C ALA A 302 -37.67 80.18 50.97
N ASP A 303 -36.60 79.62 50.39
CA ASP A 303 -35.23 79.82 50.88
C ASP A 303 -34.46 80.95 50.17
N LEU A 304 -35.09 81.67 49.24
CA LEU A 304 -34.46 82.78 48.52
C LEU A 304 -34.58 84.10 49.31
N ILE A 305 -33.52 84.46 50.05
CA ILE A 305 -33.40 85.76 50.73
C ILE A 305 -32.48 86.67 49.92
N LEU A 306 -33.03 87.76 49.39
CA LEU A 306 -32.27 88.80 48.67
C LEU A 306 -32.02 89.98 49.62
N THR A 307 -30.77 90.18 50.04
CA THR A 307 -30.38 91.29 50.93
C THR A 307 -29.35 92.21 50.26
N ASP A 308 -29.68 93.50 50.29
CA ASP A 308 -28.92 94.61 49.72
C ASP A 308 -27.81 95.08 50.70
N ARG A 309 -26.59 95.30 50.20
CA ARG A 309 -25.39 95.56 51.01
C ARG A 309 -25.29 97.04 51.41
N LYS A 310 -24.85 97.30 52.65
CA LYS A 310 -23.98 98.45 52.92
C LYS A 310 -22.81 98.11 53.86
N PHE A 311 -21.63 98.49 53.36
CA PHE A 311 -20.29 98.43 53.94
C PHE A 311 -20.15 99.18 55.27
N LEU A 312 -19.12 98.84 56.05
CA LEU A 312 -18.01 99.73 56.50
C LEU A 312 -17.15 98.97 57.55
N ARG A 313 -15.94 98.53 57.18
CA ARG A 313 -14.60 99.15 57.40
C ARG A 313 -14.03 99.01 58.83
N SER A 314 -13.09 98.06 58.93
CA SER A 314 -11.77 98.04 59.62
C SER A 314 -11.38 99.24 60.52
N MET A 315 -10.64 99.09 61.63
CA MET A 315 -9.18 98.78 61.71
C MET A 315 -8.72 98.75 63.22
N PRO A 316 -7.42 98.61 63.63
CA PRO A 316 -6.95 97.48 64.46
C PRO A 316 -6.06 97.83 65.70
N SER A 317 -5.57 96.76 66.38
CA SER A 317 -4.23 96.58 67.02
C SER A 317 -3.83 97.37 68.30
N PHE A 318 -3.37 96.68 69.37
CA PHE A 318 -1.94 96.41 69.65
C PHE A 318 -1.72 95.58 70.96
N ASN A 319 -0.53 95.00 71.04
CA ASN A 319 0.00 93.92 71.90
C ASN A 319 0.34 94.23 73.39
N SER A 320 0.61 93.11 74.09
CA SER A 320 1.75 92.83 75.00
C SER A 320 1.53 92.95 76.51
N LYS A 321 1.36 91.82 77.21
CA LYS A 321 2.38 91.03 77.92
C LYS A 321 1.69 89.90 78.67
#